data_AF-A0A0H2MVK7-F1
#
_entry.id   AF-A0A0H2MVK7-F1
#
_cell.length_a   1.000
_cell.length_b   1.000
_cell.length_c   1.000
_cell.angle_alpha   90.00
_cell.angle_beta   90.00
_cell.angle_gamma   90.00
#
_symmetry.space_group_name_H-M   'P 1'
#
loop_
_entity.id
_entity.type
_entity.pdbx_description
1 polymer ?
#
loop_
_entity_poly.entity_id
_entity_poly.type
_entity_poly.pdbx_seq_one_letter_code
_entity_poly.pdbx_strand_id
1 'polypeptide(L)'
;MKNIIRNVILASSCLLTPTIYAQGELPIIAKEIQHSLTSTQLESTTMSIEHSGAQFIKLHFKMLNLPKGTALRISSSDGTEVVEYTKNQSNWFAQSIFGEKTSIELVPNQQGVIGKFEIDYYMAGDESVTSASEEGVSTLSTCGVNERKDVACWQDSHPDKVAWSNPVARLLINGRSLCTAWRVGPDNKLFTNNHCVSSASELKNTEVWFNYQRSTCDGSLSSTVKVMGNELFSTDYQLDYTLFSVDDFAKIESFGYLGLDASEPVYGNGIYIPQHGAGNPKELAIESDQNGSGLCQIDVASTNGRGTHTDTGYLCDTIGGSSGSPVLNTSNNKAIALHHFGGCENQGVKISKIWPQVATFFNNTLPDGSVVQTPPSIQELIPGKAITDITLNKGEQMMLVVKAANRTSPLTIAIDSGTGDADLYVRSGAEPTTSAYDCRPYRSGNDESCSASIRSEDLYVMLRAYSSFSGVKISATQH
;
A
#
# COMPACT_ATOMS: atom_id res chain seq x y z
N MET A 1 -37.29 -70.42 -21.07
CA MET A 1 -36.20 -69.70 -21.75
C MET A 1 -36.11 -68.31 -21.15
N LYS A 2 -34.89 -67.88 -20.83
CA LYS A 2 -34.55 -66.69 -20.03
C LYS A 2 -35.03 -65.40 -20.72
N ASN A 3 -35.64 -64.48 -19.96
CA ASN A 3 -35.69 -63.06 -20.30
C ASN A 3 -34.89 -62.27 -19.26
N ILE A 4 -34.01 -61.42 -19.79
CA ILE A 4 -33.03 -60.59 -19.10
C ILE A 4 -33.64 -59.21 -18.91
N ILE A 5 -33.72 -58.69 -17.69
CA ILE A 5 -33.73 -57.24 -17.43
C ILE A 5 -32.84 -56.96 -16.21
N ARG A 6 -31.89 -56.04 -16.42
CA ARG A 6 -30.79 -55.64 -15.55
C ARG A 6 -31.27 -54.77 -14.37
N ASN A 7 -30.68 -54.99 -13.21
CA ASN A 7 -30.69 -54.06 -12.08
C ASN A 7 -29.87 -52.81 -12.44
N VAL A 8 -30.46 -51.63 -12.25
CA VAL A 8 -29.75 -50.34 -12.22
C VAL A 8 -29.38 -50.07 -10.77
N ILE A 9 -28.07 -50.00 -10.49
CA ILE A 9 -27.53 -49.52 -9.23
C ILE A 9 -27.46 -48.00 -9.33
N LEU A 10 -28.28 -47.27 -8.56
CA LEU A 10 -28.08 -45.84 -8.35
C LEU A 10 -26.79 -45.65 -7.53
N ALA A 11 -25.78 -45.06 -8.15
CA ALA A 11 -24.66 -44.47 -7.44
C ALA A 11 -25.15 -43.20 -6.74
N SER A 12 -25.28 -43.25 -5.40
CA SER A 12 -25.38 -42.05 -4.57
C SER A 12 -24.10 -41.26 -4.70
N SER A 13 -24.11 -40.23 -5.54
CA SER A 13 -23.13 -39.15 -5.52
C SER A 13 -23.23 -38.42 -4.18
N CYS A 14 -22.18 -38.55 -3.38
CA CYS A 14 -21.99 -37.85 -2.12
C CYS A 14 -21.93 -36.34 -2.41
N LEU A 15 -22.99 -35.60 -2.08
CA LEU A 15 -22.98 -34.13 -2.09
C LEU A 15 -22.12 -33.67 -0.91
N LEU A 16 -20.83 -33.39 -1.18
CA LEU A 16 -20.01 -32.58 -0.28
C LEU A 16 -20.52 -31.15 -0.41
N THR A 17 -21.25 -30.67 0.60
CA THR A 17 -21.53 -29.24 0.74
C THR A 17 -20.20 -28.52 1.00
N PRO A 18 -19.78 -27.53 0.19
CA PRO A 18 -18.61 -26.73 0.51
C PRO A 18 -18.88 -26.00 1.83
N THR A 19 -18.05 -26.25 2.83
CA THR A 19 -18.05 -25.52 4.10
C THR A 19 -17.47 -24.13 3.84
N ILE A 20 -18.33 -23.14 3.70
CA ILE A 20 -17.95 -21.73 3.65
C ILE A 20 -17.50 -21.33 5.07
N TYR A 21 -16.23 -20.93 5.22
CA TYR A 21 -15.69 -20.47 6.49
C TYR A 21 -15.67 -18.94 6.51
N ALA A 22 -16.52 -18.34 7.36
CA ALA A 22 -16.29 -16.97 7.78
C ALA A 22 -15.00 -16.95 8.63
N GLN A 23 -13.99 -16.18 8.21
CA GLN A 23 -12.74 -16.09 8.95
C GLN A 23 -13.00 -15.49 10.34
N GLY A 24 -12.90 -16.32 11.38
CA GLY A 24 -13.27 -15.97 12.75
C GLY A 24 -12.22 -15.12 13.49
N GLU A 25 -10.96 -15.15 13.06
CA GLU A 25 -9.87 -14.33 13.62
C GLU A 25 -8.98 -13.77 12.50
N LEU A 26 -8.61 -12.50 12.64
CA LEU A 26 -7.70 -11.83 11.71
C LEU A 26 -6.30 -12.45 11.78
N PRO A 27 -5.57 -12.57 10.65
CA PRO A 27 -4.19 -13.01 10.67
C PRO A 27 -3.34 -12.09 11.55
N ILE A 28 -2.45 -12.70 12.33
CA ILE A 28 -1.56 -12.00 13.26
C ILE A 28 -0.12 -12.07 12.73
N ILE A 29 0.55 -10.93 12.69
CA ILE A 29 1.92 -10.77 12.19
C ILE A 29 2.84 -10.07 13.18
N ALA A 30 2.39 -9.92 14.41
CA ALA A 30 3.22 -9.40 15.48
C ALA A 30 2.93 -10.13 16.78
N LYS A 31 3.97 -10.29 17.59
CA LYS A 31 3.88 -10.82 18.95
C LYS A 31 3.78 -9.65 19.91
N GLU A 32 2.84 -9.73 20.84
CA GLU A 32 2.75 -8.79 21.95
C GLU A 32 3.81 -9.14 22.99
N ILE A 33 4.67 -8.16 23.30
CA ILE A 33 5.73 -8.31 24.27
C ILE A 33 5.44 -7.39 25.46
N GLN A 34 5.12 -8.00 26.59
CA GLN A 34 4.91 -7.31 27.84
C GLN A 34 6.20 -6.58 28.24
N HIS A 35 6.09 -5.26 28.44
CA HIS A 35 7.25 -4.41 28.68
C HIS A 35 6.85 -3.13 29.39
N SER A 36 7.37 -2.88 30.60
CA SER A 36 7.08 -1.65 31.32
C SER A 36 8.25 -0.68 31.25
N LEU A 37 7.98 0.53 30.76
CA LEU A 37 8.99 1.57 30.60
C LEU A 37 8.36 2.94 30.89
N THR A 38 8.90 3.65 31.88
CA THR A 38 8.36 4.95 32.31
C THR A 38 9.45 6.01 32.26
N SER A 39 9.10 7.22 31.81
CA SER A 39 10.05 8.32 31.69
C SER A 39 10.61 8.83 33.03
N THR A 40 9.94 8.56 34.15
CA THR A 40 10.35 9.02 35.49
C THR A 40 11.52 8.23 36.08
N GLN A 41 11.88 7.11 35.47
CA GLN A 41 12.94 6.21 35.94
C GLN A 41 14.26 6.41 35.18
N LEU A 42 14.36 7.43 34.33
CA LEU A 42 15.43 7.55 33.34
C LEU A 42 16.49 8.59 33.71
N GLU A 43 17.74 8.25 33.44
CA GLU A 43 18.91 9.14 33.54
C GLU A 43 19.14 9.97 32.25
N SER A 44 18.39 9.67 31.18
CA SER A 44 18.53 10.26 29.83
C SER A 44 17.16 10.62 29.25
N THR A 45 17.11 11.65 28.39
CA THR A 45 15.91 12.01 27.61
C THR A 45 15.67 11.11 26.40
N THR A 46 16.66 10.28 26.04
CA THR A 46 16.60 9.33 24.93
C THR A 46 16.80 7.91 25.41
N MET A 47 16.06 6.98 24.81
CA MET A 47 16.13 5.56 25.09
C MET A 47 15.85 4.74 23.81
N SER A 48 15.97 3.42 23.92
CA SER A 48 15.63 2.52 22.82
C SER A 48 14.95 1.25 23.30
N ILE A 49 14.02 0.75 22.51
CA ILE A 49 13.49 -0.61 22.61
C ILE A 49 14.05 -1.40 21.43
N GLU A 50 14.52 -2.61 21.71
CA GLU A 50 15.14 -3.51 20.73
C GLU A 50 14.53 -4.91 20.87
N HIS A 51 14.22 -5.54 19.74
CA HIS A 51 13.70 -6.89 19.64
C HIS A 51 14.33 -7.57 18.42
N SER A 52 15.26 -8.49 18.66
CA SER A 52 15.98 -9.19 17.59
C SER A 52 15.00 -9.97 16.69
N GLY A 53 15.20 -9.88 15.38
CA GLY A 53 14.33 -10.48 14.36
C GLY A 53 13.05 -9.69 14.06
N ALA A 54 12.75 -8.60 14.78
CA ALA A 54 11.55 -7.82 14.51
C ALA A 54 11.68 -7.00 13.22
N GLN A 55 10.72 -7.15 12.31
CA GLN A 55 10.65 -6.34 11.09
C GLN A 55 10.14 -4.93 11.37
N PHE A 56 9.35 -4.76 12.43
CA PHE A 56 8.97 -3.46 12.97
C PHE A 56 8.71 -3.56 14.48
N ILE A 57 8.75 -2.42 15.16
CA ILE A 57 8.31 -2.26 16.53
C ILE A 57 7.18 -1.24 16.57
N LYS A 58 6.07 -1.59 17.21
CA LYS A 58 4.95 -0.67 17.46
C LYS A 58 4.67 -0.56 18.94
N LEU A 59 4.88 0.64 19.49
CA LEU A 59 4.80 0.89 20.92
C LEU A 59 3.36 1.19 21.33
N HIS A 60 2.91 0.55 22.41
CA HIS A 60 1.69 0.94 23.09
C HIS A 60 2.04 1.86 24.27
N PHE A 61 1.39 3.02 24.30
CA PHE A 61 1.48 3.95 25.40
C PHE A 61 0.23 3.85 26.25
N LYS A 62 0.40 3.38 27.48
CA LYS A 62 -0.60 3.55 28.51
C LYS A 62 -0.89 5.03 28.76
N MET A 63 0.16 5.87 28.75
CA MET A 63 0.04 7.31 28.95
C MET A 63 1.15 8.09 28.25
N LEU A 64 0.79 9.24 27.68
CA LEU A 64 1.69 10.26 27.17
C LEU A 64 1.18 11.65 27.59
N ASN A 65 2.00 12.39 28.34
CA ASN A 65 1.72 13.75 28.79
C ASN A 65 2.83 14.69 28.29
N LEU A 66 2.47 15.59 27.38
CA LEU A 66 3.34 16.53 26.73
C LEU A 66 2.93 17.97 27.09
N PRO A 67 3.66 18.64 28.00
CA PRO A 67 3.52 20.07 28.23
C PRO A 67 3.68 20.88 26.94
N LYS A 68 3.11 22.09 26.90
CA LYS A 68 3.16 22.95 25.70
C LYS A 68 4.61 23.17 25.24
N GLY A 69 4.86 22.92 23.96
CA GLY A 69 6.16 23.08 23.31
C GLY A 69 7.13 21.92 23.53
N THR A 70 6.69 20.84 24.19
CA THR A 70 7.43 19.57 24.27
C THR A 70 6.97 18.62 23.16
N ALA A 71 7.78 17.62 22.86
CA ALA A 71 7.41 16.55 21.94
C ALA A 71 7.95 15.19 22.39
N LEU A 72 7.32 14.14 21.89
CA LEU A 72 7.86 12.79 21.87
C LEU A 72 8.29 12.48 20.44
N ARG A 73 9.56 12.19 20.21
CA ARG A 73 10.08 11.72 18.92
C ARG A 73 10.37 10.24 19.00
N ILE A 74 9.91 9.50 18.00
CA ILE A 74 10.21 8.08 17.83
C ILE A 74 10.92 7.93 16.49
N SER A 75 12.04 7.21 16.45
CA SER A 75 12.86 7.08 15.25
C SER A 75 13.42 5.68 15.04
N SER A 76 13.69 5.32 13.78
CA SER A 76 14.47 4.15 13.40
C SER A 76 15.95 4.37 13.71
N SER A 77 16.70 3.29 13.85
CA SER A 77 18.13 3.36 14.19
C SER A 77 19.01 4.01 13.11
N ASP A 78 18.55 3.99 11.86
CA ASP A 78 19.19 4.63 10.70
C ASP A 78 18.67 6.06 10.43
N GLY A 79 17.68 6.53 11.21
CA GLY A 79 17.07 7.85 11.06
C GLY A 79 16.17 8.03 9.84
N THR A 80 15.88 6.96 9.09
CA THR A 80 15.03 7.03 7.88
C THR A 80 13.55 7.20 8.21
N GLU A 81 13.11 6.69 9.36
CA GLU A 81 11.76 6.92 9.89
C GLU A 81 11.85 7.77 11.16
N VAL A 82 11.12 8.89 11.17
CA VAL A 82 11.00 9.77 12.33
C VAL A 82 9.56 10.24 12.44
N VAL A 83 8.95 10.01 13.61
CA VAL A 83 7.59 10.46 13.92
C VAL A 83 7.60 11.28 15.20
N GLU A 84 6.91 12.41 15.18
CA GLU A 84 6.85 13.34 16.31
C GLU A 84 5.41 13.54 16.79
N TYR A 85 5.21 13.45 18.10
CA TYR A 85 3.93 13.68 18.76
C TYR A 85 4.05 14.88 19.68
N THR A 86 3.04 15.75 19.64
CA THR A 86 2.99 17.01 20.41
C THR A 86 1.73 17.13 21.26
N LYS A 87 0.91 16.08 21.28
CA LYS A 87 -0.37 16.02 22.01
C LYS A 87 -0.35 14.93 23.06
N ASN A 88 -1.10 15.14 24.14
CA ASN A 88 -1.35 14.11 25.14
C ASN A 88 -2.08 12.92 24.50
N GLN A 89 -1.73 11.72 24.93
CA GLN A 89 -2.39 10.47 24.52
C GLN A 89 -2.57 9.54 25.74
N SER A 90 -3.51 8.62 25.63
CA SER A 90 -3.75 7.59 26.64
C SER A 90 -4.28 6.33 25.98
N ASN A 91 -3.75 5.17 26.39
CA ASN A 91 -4.16 3.85 25.89
C ASN A 91 -4.19 3.81 24.35
N TRP A 92 -3.03 4.10 23.75
CA TRP A 92 -2.89 4.43 22.34
C TRP A 92 -1.59 3.86 21.77
N PHE A 93 -1.63 3.43 20.50
CA PHE A 93 -0.44 3.01 19.78
C PHE A 93 0.22 4.15 19.01
N ALA A 94 1.53 4.31 19.20
CA ALA A 94 2.33 5.07 18.25
C ALA A 94 2.41 4.37 16.90
N GLN A 95 2.71 5.15 15.86
CA GLN A 95 3.10 4.63 14.55
C GLN A 95 4.28 3.67 14.70
N SER A 96 4.21 2.57 13.97
CA SER A 96 5.25 1.54 13.90
C SER A 96 6.52 2.07 13.26
N ILE A 97 7.66 1.62 13.78
CA ILE A 97 8.99 1.90 13.23
C ILE A 97 9.55 0.60 12.65
N PHE A 98 9.97 0.61 11.39
CA PHE A 98 10.62 -0.53 10.76
C PHE A 98 12.00 -0.80 11.37
N GLY A 99 12.34 -2.08 11.42
CA GLY A 99 13.58 -2.60 11.99
C GLY A 99 13.43 -3.10 13.43
N GLU A 100 14.52 -3.71 13.88
CA GLU A 100 14.61 -4.42 15.17
C GLU A 100 14.74 -3.48 16.37
N LYS A 101 14.91 -2.17 16.12
CA LYS A 101 15.21 -1.20 17.17
C LYS A 101 14.62 0.16 16.87
N THR A 102 13.93 0.71 17.87
CA THR A 102 13.34 2.05 17.86
C THR A 102 13.92 2.91 18.98
N SER A 103 14.22 4.17 18.69
CA SER A 103 14.61 5.16 19.69
C SER A 103 13.43 6.05 20.05
N ILE A 104 13.30 6.36 21.34
CA ILE A 104 12.25 7.20 21.91
C ILE A 104 12.95 8.37 22.61
N GLU A 105 12.65 9.59 22.18
CA GLU A 105 13.25 10.83 22.67
C GLU A 105 12.15 11.76 23.20
N LEU A 106 12.30 12.24 24.44
CA LEU A 106 11.53 13.35 24.96
C LEU A 106 12.23 14.67 24.63
N VAL A 107 11.65 15.41 23.69
CA VAL A 107 12.18 16.70 23.25
C VAL A 107 11.73 17.80 24.22
N PRO A 108 12.67 18.47 24.91
CA PRO A 108 12.33 19.54 25.84
C PRO A 108 11.82 20.78 25.12
N ASN A 109 10.99 21.56 25.80
CA ASN A 109 10.63 22.89 25.32
C ASN A 109 11.77 23.91 25.56
N GLN A 110 11.56 25.16 25.14
CA GLN A 110 12.54 26.24 25.29
C GLN A 110 12.96 26.52 26.75
N GLN A 111 12.16 26.11 27.73
CA GLN A 111 12.42 26.25 29.16
C GLN A 111 13.08 25.00 29.78
N GLY A 112 13.42 23.99 28.96
CA GLY A 112 13.99 22.72 29.43
C GLY A 112 12.99 21.77 30.07
N VAL A 113 11.68 22.06 29.99
CA VAL A 113 10.63 21.16 30.49
C VAL A 113 10.48 20.01 29.53
N ILE A 114 10.43 18.78 30.04
CA ILE A 114 10.19 17.56 29.28
C ILE A 114 8.80 16.98 29.55
N GLY A 115 8.31 16.18 28.60
CA GLY A 115 7.10 15.39 28.77
C GLY A 115 7.30 14.17 29.68
N LYS A 116 6.23 13.39 29.82
CA LYS A 116 6.23 12.10 30.53
C LYS A 116 5.49 11.05 29.72
N PHE A 117 5.93 9.80 29.81
CA PHE A 117 5.23 8.69 29.19
C PHE A 117 5.32 7.42 30.04
N GLU A 118 4.40 6.50 29.79
CA GLU A 118 4.40 5.12 30.28
C GLU A 118 4.05 4.19 29.10
N ILE A 119 4.99 3.31 28.77
CA ILE A 119 4.81 2.18 27.84
C ILE A 119 4.60 0.94 28.71
N ASP A 120 3.58 0.16 28.37
CA ASP A 120 3.15 -1.06 29.07
C ASP A 120 3.36 -2.33 28.25
N TYR A 121 3.42 -2.23 26.92
CA TYR A 121 3.88 -3.29 26.03
C TYR A 121 4.26 -2.74 24.65
N TYR A 122 4.83 -3.59 23.81
CA TYR A 122 5.02 -3.30 22.39
C TYR A 122 4.70 -4.52 21.53
N MET A 123 4.43 -4.27 20.25
CA MET A 123 4.29 -5.31 19.23
C MET A 123 5.62 -5.46 18.48
N ALA A 124 6.14 -6.68 18.43
CA ALA A 124 7.27 -7.07 17.61
C ALA A 124 6.77 -7.75 16.34
N GLY A 125 6.93 -7.08 15.20
CA GLY A 125 6.52 -7.59 13.88
C GLY A 125 7.36 -8.77 13.45
N ASP A 126 6.71 -9.86 13.08
CA ASP A 126 7.32 -11.12 12.65
C ASP A 126 6.43 -11.74 11.56
N GLU A 127 6.70 -11.40 10.31
CA GLU A 127 5.95 -11.95 9.16
C GLU A 127 6.18 -13.46 8.97
N SER A 128 7.15 -14.09 9.65
CA SER A 128 7.24 -15.56 9.65
C SER A 128 6.10 -16.21 10.44
N VAL A 129 5.46 -15.47 11.37
CA VAL A 129 4.30 -15.94 12.16
C VAL A 129 3.07 -16.15 11.28
N THR A 130 3.02 -15.55 10.09
CA THR A 130 1.96 -15.79 9.08
C THR A 130 1.87 -17.25 8.65
N SER A 131 2.96 -18.02 8.81
CA SER A 131 3.03 -19.44 8.47
C SER A 131 2.83 -20.38 9.67
N ALA A 132 2.75 -19.87 10.89
CA ALA A 132 2.84 -20.68 12.12
C ALA A 132 1.49 -21.04 12.77
N SER A 133 0.37 -20.54 12.25
CA SER A 133 -0.94 -21.12 12.53
C SER A 133 -1.53 -21.65 11.23
N GLU A 134 -1.42 -22.97 11.03
CA GLU A 134 -2.18 -23.70 10.00
C GLU A 134 -3.71 -23.49 10.12
N GLU A 135 -4.16 -22.82 11.19
CA GLU A 135 -5.56 -22.42 11.45
C GLU A 135 -5.85 -20.92 11.20
N GLY A 136 -4.85 -20.02 11.12
CA GLY A 136 -5.06 -18.56 11.10
C GLY A 136 -4.85 -17.85 9.76
N VAL A 137 -4.06 -18.44 8.85
CA VAL A 137 -3.91 -17.99 7.46
C VAL A 137 -4.56 -19.04 6.57
N SER A 138 -5.85 -18.86 6.29
CA SER A 138 -6.64 -19.86 5.55
C SER A 138 -6.16 -19.97 4.09
N THR A 139 -5.27 -20.93 3.82
CA THR A 139 -4.93 -21.36 2.45
C THR A 139 -6.15 -21.88 1.69
N LEU A 140 -7.27 -22.13 2.38
CA LEU A 140 -8.59 -22.40 1.81
C LEU A 140 -9.08 -21.33 0.83
N SER A 141 -8.50 -20.13 0.84
CA SER A 141 -8.83 -19.05 -0.09
C SER A 141 -7.89 -18.99 -1.30
N THR A 142 -6.86 -19.84 -1.34
CA THR A 142 -6.06 -20.08 -2.55
C THR A 142 -6.70 -21.24 -3.30
N CYS A 143 -7.17 -20.97 -4.52
CA CYS A 143 -7.99 -21.89 -5.28
C CYS A 143 -7.12 -22.67 -6.26
N GLY A 144 -6.59 -23.80 -5.82
CA GLY A 144 -5.65 -24.58 -6.63
C GLY A 144 -4.21 -24.18 -6.33
N VAL A 145 -3.47 -23.74 -7.35
CA VAL A 145 -2.11 -23.22 -7.19
C VAL A 145 -2.17 -21.72 -6.86
N ASN A 146 -1.18 -21.19 -6.13
CA ASN A 146 -1.12 -19.76 -5.87
C ASN A 146 -0.53 -19.02 -7.09
N GLU A 147 -1.34 -18.23 -7.78
CA GLU A 147 -0.95 -17.38 -8.91
C GLU A 147 -0.67 -15.92 -8.52
N ARG A 148 -0.92 -15.53 -7.26
CA ARG A 148 -0.60 -14.18 -6.78
C ARG A 148 0.89 -13.91 -6.86
N LYS A 149 1.23 -12.72 -7.34
CA LYS A 149 2.61 -12.24 -7.48
C LYS A 149 2.68 -10.79 -7.04
N ASP A 150 3.86 -10.35 -6.61
CA ASP A 150 4.13 -8.94 -6.34
C ASP A 150 3.66 -8.07 -7.52
N VAL A 151 3.08 -6.91 -7.20
CA VAL A 151 2.58 -5.96 -8.22
C VAL A 151 3.64 -5.65 -9.30
N ALA A 152 4.90 -5.53 -8.91
CA ALA A 152 6.00 -5.24 -9.83
C ALA A 152 6.26 -6.35 -10.87
N CYS A 153 5.88 -7.60 -10.59
CA CYS A 153 5.96 -8.70 -11.57
C CYS A 153 5.00 -8.52 -12.75
N TRP A 154 3.97 -7.69 -12.58
CA TRP A 154 2.96 -7.40 -13.59
C TRP A 154 3.26 -6.14 -14.40
N GLN A 155 4.32 -5.41 -14.08
CA GLN A 155 4.59 -4.09 -14.66
C GLN A 155 4.74 -4.12 -16.19
N ASP A 156 5.32 -5.19 -16.74
CA ASP A 156 5.55 -5.32 -18.18
C ASP A 156 4.32 -5.83 -18.94
N SER A 157 3.50 -6.67 -18.30
CA SER A 157 2.36 -7.35 -18.94
C SER A 157 1.01 -6.64 -18.70
N HIS A 158 0.86 -5.98 -17.55
CA HIS A 158 -0.38 -5.33 -17.10
C HIS A 158 -0.10 -3.99 -16.39
N PRO A 159 0.61 -3.04 -17.04
CA PRO A 159 0.96 -1.75 -16.44
C PRO A 159 -0.25 -0.92 -16.00
N ASP A 160 -1.40 -1.11 -16.67
CA ASP A 160 -2.68 -0.51 -16.31
C ASP A 160 -3.14 -0.97 -14.92
N LYS A 161 -3.19 -2.29 -14.68
CA LYS A 161 -3.66 -2.89 -13.42
C LYS A 161 -2.71 -2.57 -12.27
N VAL A 162 -1.41 -2.50 -12.57
CA VAL A 162 -0.40 -2.03 -11.61
C VAL A 162 -0.70 -0.61 -11.18
N ALA A 163 -0.97 0.32 -12.11
CA ALA A 163 -1.31 1.70 -11.76
C ALA A 163 -2.59 1.78 -10.91
N TRP A 164 -3.61 1.00 -11.25
CA TRP A 164 -4.88 0.95 -10.50
C TRP A 164 -4.76 0.27 -9.13
N SER A 165 -3.63 -0.40 -8.82
CA SER A 165 -3.35 -0.92 -7.49
C SER A 165 -2.78 0.12 -6.50
N ASN A 166 -2.35 1.29 -6.98
CA ASN A 166 -1.71 2.33 -6.16
C ASN A 166 -2.55 2.78 -4.94
N PRO A 167 -3.89 2.97 -5.04
CA PRO A 167 -4.71 3.40 -3.92
C PRO A 167 -4.95 2.35 -2.84
N VAL A 168 -4.42 1.13 -3.02
CA VAL A 168 -4.59 0.00 -2.11
C VAL A 168 -3.46 0.00 -1.08
N ALA A 169 -3.82 -0.28 0.16
CA ALA A 169 -2.96 -0.19 1.33
C ALA A 169 -3.15 -1.40 2.25
N ARG A 170 -2.11 -1.70 3.02
CA ARG A 170 -2.15 -2.70 4.09
C ARG A 170 -2.67 -2.04 5.37
N LEU A 171 -3.51 -2.73 6.12
CA LEU A 171 -3.87 -2.33 7.48
C LEU A 171 -3.00 -3.05 8.49
N LEU A 172 -2.51 -2.33 9.51
CA LEU A 172 -1.96 -2.90 10.73
C LEU A 172 -2.87 -2.52 11.91
N ILE A 173 -3.75 -3.44 12.27
CA ILE A 173 -4.86 -3.26 13.23
C ILE A 173 -4.37 -3.68 14.62
N ASN A 174 -4.55 -2.80 15.61
CA ASN A 174 -4.08 -2.98 16.99
C ASN A 174 -2.61 -3.45 17.07
N GLY A 175 -1.82 -3.03 16.08
CA GLY A 175 -0.40 -3.34 15.97
C GLY A 175 -0.01 -4.77 15.63
N ARG A 176 -0.96 -5.65 15.33
CA ARG A 176 -0.66 -7.08 15.12
C ARG A 176 -1.47 -7.75 14.02
N SER A 177 -2.69 -7.29 13.76
CA SER A 177 -3.60 -7.94 12.82
C SER A 177 -3.62 -7.24 11.49
N LEU A 178 -4.01 -7.96 10.44
CA LEU A 178 -3.95 -7.45 9.08
C LEU A 178 -5.24 -7.58 8.31
N CYS A 179 -5.44 -6.58 7.47
CA CYS A 179 -6.40 -6.56 6.39
C CYS A 179 -5.86 -5.68 5.25
N THR A 180 -6.67 -5.50 4.23
CA THR A 180 -6.45 -4.56 3.14
C THR A 180 -7.47 -3.41 3.24
N ALA A 181 -7.05 -2.21 2.85
CA ALA A 181 -7.91 -1.05 2.67
C ALA A 181 -7.56 -0.31 1.39
N TRP A 182 -8.41 0.61 0.96
CA TRP A 182 -8.17 1.36 -0.27
C TRP A 182 -8.91 2.69 -0.29
N ARG A 183 -8.32 3.70 -0.97
CA ARG A 183 -8.96 5.02 -1.14
C ARG A 183 -10.09 4.97 -2.16
N VAL A 184 -11.20 5.61 -1.83
CA VAL A 184 -12.39 5.73 -2.67
C VAL A 184 -12.80 7.20 -2.86
N GLY A 185 -12.87 7.63 -4.11
CA GLY A 185 -13.14 9.04 -4.44
C GLY A 185 -12.01 10.01 -4.05
N PRO A 186 -12.14 11.28 -4.44
CA PRO A 186 -11.07 12.28 -4.29
C PRO A 186 -10.80 12.69 -2.84
N ASP A 187 -11.81 12.61 -1.98
CA ASP A 187 -11.73 13.08 -0.60
C ASP A 187 -11.10 12.03 0.34
N ASN A 188 -10.93 12.41 1.61
CA ASN A 188 -10.37 11.55 2.65
C ASN A 188 -11.35 10.45 3.07
N LYS A 189 -11.46 9.42 2.20
CA LYS A 189 -12.35 8.27 2.36
C LYS A 189 -11.69 6.99 1.90
N LEU A 190 -11.77 5.96 2.75
CA LEU A 190 -11.20 4.64 2.51
C LEU A 190 -12.21 3.56 2.88
N PHE A 191 -12.15 2.44 2.16
CA PHE A 191 -12.90 1.23 2.47
C PHE A 191 -12.00 0.14 3.05
N THR A 192 -12.58 -0.66 3.94
CA THR A 192 -12.11 -2.00 4.37
C THR A 192 -13.32 -2.82 4.82
N ASN A 193 -13.15 -4.01 5.39
CA ASN A 193 -14.27 -4.77 5.97
C ASN A 193 -14.64 -4.35 7.40
N ASN A 194 -15.90 -4.58 7.78
CA ASN A 194 -16.35 -4.40 9.16
C ASN A 194 -15.59 -5.32 10.13
N HIS A 195 -15.33 -6.57 9.76
CA HIS A 195 -14.57 -7.48 10.62
C HIS A 195 -13.08 -7.11 10.76
N CYS A 196 -12.55 -6.26 9.88
CA CYS A 196 -11.22 -5.69 10.02
C CYS A 196 -11.21 -4.53 11.01
N VAL A 197 -12.16 -3.60 10.83
CA VAL A 197 -12.30 -2.42 11.68
C VAL A 197 -13.78 -2.17 11.93
N SER A 198 -14.24 -2.50 13.13
CA SER A 198 -15.66 -2.49 13.51
C SER A 198 -16.06 -1.30 14.38
N SER A 199 -15.07 -0.57 14.92
CA SER A 199 -15.29 0.51 15.89
C SER A 199 -14.33 1.67 15.69
N ALA A 200 -14.73 2.86 16.15
CA ALA A 200 -13.88 4.05 16.11
C ALA A 200 -12.63 3.92 16.98
N SER A 201 -12.71 3.19 18.11
CA SER A 201 -11.56 2.91 18.98
C SER A 201 -10.53 2.01 18.30
N GLU A 202 -10.98 0.99 17.58
CA GLU A 202 -10.10 0.12 16.79
C GLU A 202 -9.48 0.87 15.61
N LEU A 203 -10.28 1.71 14.92
CA LEU A 203 -9.79 2.56 13.85
C LEU A 203 -8.66 3.48 14.31
N LYS A 204 -8.79 4.11 15.48
CA LYS A 204 -7.74 5.00 16.05
C LYS A 204 -6.43 4.27 16.35
N ASN A 205 -6.47 2.96 16.52
CA ASN A 205 -5.32 2.09 16.74
C ASN A 205 -4.86 1.35 15.48
N THR A 206 -5.44 1.69 14.31
CA THR A 206 -5.12 1.07 13.03
C THR A 206 -4.22 1.98 12.20
N GLU A 207 -3.09 1.44 11.74
CA GLU A 207 -2.27 2.08 10.71
C GLU A 207 -2.71 1.65 9.32
N VAL A 208 -2.58 2.55 8.35
CA VAL A 208 -2.82 2.32 6.92
C VAL A 208 -1.53 2.59 6.17
N TRP A 209 -0.99 1.55 5.53
CA TRP A 209 0.32 1.55 4.88
C TRP A 209 0.16 1.55 3.36
N PHE A 210 0.40 2.71 2.76
CA PHE A 210 0.47 2.88 1.32
C PHE A 210 1.88 2.56 0.81
N ASN A 211 1.97 2.10 -0.43
CA ASN A 211 3.23 1.73 -1.08
C ASN A 211 4.05 0.66 -0.33
N TYR A 212 3.40 -0.15 0.52
CA TYR A 212 3.99 -1.37 1.08
C TYR A 212 4.07 -2.44 -0.02
N GLN A 213 4.99 -2.28 -0.96
CA GLN A 213 5.12 -3.12 -2.16
C GLN A 213 6.58 -3.21 -2.58
N ARG A 214 6.94 -4.26 -3.33
CA ARG A 214 8.31 -4.37 -3.86
C ARG A 214 8.52 -3.44 -5.05
N SER A 215 9.73 -2.91 -5.17
CA SER A 215 10.11 -2.00 -6.26
C SER A 215 10.34 -2.73 -7.59
N THR A 216 10.76 -4.00 -7.52
CA THR A 216 10.86 -4.93 -8.66
C THR A 216 10.23 -6.26 -8.28
N CYS A 217 9.97 -7.12 -9.28
CA CYS A 217 9.48 -8.48 -9.03
C CYS A 217 10.43 -9.22 -8.07
N ASP A 218 9.89 -9.73 -6.95
CA ASP A 218 10.63 -10.38 -5.85
C ASP A 218 11.78 -9.53 -5.24
N GLY A 219 11.78 -8.22 -5.49
CA GLY A 219 12.86 -7.29 -5.13
C GLY A 219 12.82 -6.79 -3.68
N SER A 220 13.42 -5.63 -3.45
CA SER A 220 13.35 -4.97 -2.15
C SER A 220 12.03 -4.21 -1.97
N LEU A 221 11.64 -3.99 -0.72
CA LEU A 221 10.50 -3.12 -0.39
C LEU A 221 10.75 -1.69 -0.86
N SER A 222 9.69 -1.06 -1.37
CA SER A 222 9.63 0.37 -1.63
C SER A 222 9.42 1.14 -0.33
N SER A 223 9.69 2.45 -0.35
CA SER A 223 9.38 3.34 0.77
C SER A 223 7.87 3.34 1.05
N THR A 224 7.51 2.92 2.26
CA THR A 224 6.11 2.84 2.71
C THR A 224 5.67 4.17 3.32
N VAL A 225 4.46 4.61 3.00
CA VAL A 225 3.83 5.78 3.61
C VAL A 225 2.78 5.32 4.61
N LYS A 226 2.96 5.69 5.87
CA LYS A 226 2.09 5.29 6.98
C LYS A 226 1.23 6.46 7.45
N VAL A 227 -0.07 6.22 7.59
CA VAL A 227 -1.04 7.14 8.20
C VAL A 227 -1.89 6.39 9.23
N MET A 228 -2.54 7.11 10.15
CA MET A 228 -3.40 6.51 11.18
C MET A 228 -4.88 6.67 10.80
N GLY A 229 -5.72 5.72 11.21
CA GLY A 229 -7.17 5.87 11.12
C GLY A 229 -7.70 7.04 11.96
N ASN A 230 -8.67 7.79 11.41
CA ASN A 230 -9.20 8.99 12.04
C ASN A 230 -10.69 8.89 12.40
N GLU A 231 -11.59 9.02 11.44
CA GLU A 231 -13.04 9.03 11.68
C GLU A 231 -13.70 7.83 11.00
N LEU A 232 -14.55 7.12 11.75
CA LEU A 232 -15.39 6.04 11.21
C LEU A 232 -16.71 6.66 10.74
N PHE A 233 -16.96 6.66 9.43
CA PHE A 233 -18.15 7.26 8.84
C PHE A 233 -19.35 6.31 8.83
N SER A 234 -19.13 5.07 8.41
CA SER A 234 -20.18 4.05 8.33
C SER A 234 -19.57 2.66 8.44
N THR A 235 -20.28 1.74 9.07
CA THR A 235 -19.89 0.33 9.12
C THR A 235 -21.14 -0.54 9.20
N ASP A 236 -21.12 -1.70 8.54
CA ASP A 236 -22.25 -2.63 8.54
C ASP A 236 -21.74 -4.07 8.64
N TYR A 237 -22.34 -4.85 9.55
CA TYR A 237 -21.94 -6.23 9.79
C TYR A 237 -22.41 -7.19 8.69
N GLN A 238 -23.62 -7.01 8.12
CA GLN A 238 -24.18 -7.89 7.10
C GLN A 238 -23.54 -7.68 5.73
N LEU A 239 -23.20 -6.44 5.40
CA LEU A 239 -22.49 -6.06 4.18
C LEU A 239 -20.97 -5.98 4.39
N ASP A 240 -20.53 -6.33 5.59
CA ASP A 240 -19.13 -6.43 6.03
C ASP A 240 -18.22 -5.33 5.48
N TYR A 241 -18.63 -4.07 5.54
CA TYR A 241 -17.83 -2.94 5.08
C TYR A 241 -17.65 -1.92 6.20
N THR A 242 -16.55 -1.16 6.11
CA THR A 242 -16.29 0.04 6.90
C THR A 242 -15.80 1.14 5.97
N LEU A 243 -16.45 2.29 6.02
CA LEU A 243 -16.02 3.54 5.40
C LEU A 243 -15.42 4.45 6.47
N PHE A 244 -14.19 4.91 6.26
CA PHE A 244 -13.46 5.70 7.25
C PHE A 244 -12.54 6.75 6.60
N SER A 245 -11.98 7.64 7.41
CA SER A 245 -10.92 8.60 7.03
C SER A 245 -9.62 8.33 7.78
N VAL A 246 -8.53 8.92 7.31
CA VAL A 246 -7.22 8.88 7.98
C VAL A 246 -6.78 10.26 8.46
N ASP A 247 -5.84 10.29 9.40
CA ASP A 247 -5.05 11.47 9.73
C ASP A 247 -3.99 11.71 8.62
N ASP A 248 -3.45 12.94 8.53
CA ASP A 248 -2.41 13.31 7.55
C ASP A 248 -2.72 12.93 6.09
N PHE A 249 -3.97 13.06 5.65
CA PHE A 249 -4.44 12.67 4.31
C PHE A 249 -3.57 13.14 3.15
N ALA A 250 -3.00 14.36 3.26
CA ALA A 250 -2.09 14.92 2.25
C ALA A 250 -0.89 14.01 1.92
N LYS A 251 -0.44 13.15 2.85
CA LYS A 251 0.63 12.17 2.61
C LYS A 251 0.25 11.08 1.61
N ILE A 252 -1.05 10.80 1.47
CA ILE A 252 -1.55 9.70 0.64
C ILE A 252 -2.35 10.17 -0.57
N GLU A 253 -2.56 11.48 -0.73
CA GLU A 253 -3.30 12.08 -1.85
C GLU A 253 -2.74 11.68 -3.21
N SER A 254 -1.42 11.56 -3.34
CA SER A 254 -0.72 11.21 -4.57
C SER A 254 -0.92 9.77 -5.05
N PHE A 255 -1.40 8.86 -4.19
CA PHE A 255 -1.66 7.47 -4.60
C PHE A 255 -2.94 7.31 -5.45
N GLY A 256 -3.69 8.39 -5.66
CA GLY A 256 -4.96 8.36 -6.36
C GLY A 256 -6.06 7.63 -5.57
N TYR A 257 -7.16 7.31 -6.24
CA TYR A 257 -8.31 6.67 -5.64
C TYR A 257 -9.04 5.78 -6.64
N LEU A 258 -9.71 4.75 -6.13
CA LEU A 258 -10.53 3.86 -6.93
C LEU A 258 -11.95 4.42 -7.11
N GLY A 259 -12.54 4.02 -8.24
CA GLY A 259 -13.95 4.25 -8.54
C GLY A 259 -14.82 3.09 -8.08
N LEU A 260 -16.12 3.31 -8.06
CA LEU A 260 -17.13 2.31 -7.72
C LEU A 260 -17.93 1.93 -8.97
N ASP A 261 -18.20 0.64 -9.12
CA ASP A 261 -19.14 0.08 -10.08
C ASP A 261 -20.34 -0.48 -9.31
N ALA A 262 -21.45 0.25 -9.33
CA ALA A 262 -22.67 -0.14 -8.62
C ALA A 262 -23.60 -1.03 -9.46
N SER A 263 -23.14 -1.54 -10.61
CA SER A 263 -23.87 -2.55 -11.37
C SER A 263 -23.84 -3.92 -10.67
N GLU A 264 -24.77 -4.81 -11.02
CA GLU A 264 -24.70 -6.19 -10.55
C GLU A 264 -23.60 -6.95 -11.30
N PRO A 265 -22.78 -7.77 -10.61
CA PRO A 265 -21.79 -8.62 -11.25
C PRO A 265 -22.42 -9.56 -12.28
N VAL A 266 -21.69 -9.83 -13.36
CA VAL A 266 -22.12 -10.73 -14.44
C VAL A 266 -21.10 -11.85 -14.56
N TYR A 267 -21.60 -13.09 -14.64
CA TYR A 267 -20.78 -14.29 -14.82
C TYR A 267 -19.83 -14.14 -16.02
N GLY A 268 -18.57 -14.51 -15.83
CA GLY A 268 -17.52 -14.44 -16.85
C GLY A 268 -16.92 -13.05 -17.05
N ASN A 269 -17.41 -12.00 -16.38
CA ASN A 269 -16.74 -10.69 -16.43
C ASN A 269 -15.36 -10.80 -15.79
N GLY A 270 -14.33 -10.35 -16.51
CA GLY A 270 -12.96 -10.35 -16.01
C GLY A 270 -12.79 -9.42 -14.82
N ILE A 271 -12.05 -9.89 -13.82
CA ILE A 271 -11.71 -9.12 -12.61
C ILE A 271 -10.23 -9.26 -12.28
N TYR A 272 -9.74 -8.46 -11.35
CA TYR A 272 -8.45 -8.64 -10.69
C TYR A 272 -8.48 -8.06 -9.27
N ILE A 273 -7.60 -8.55 -8.40
CA ILE A 273 -7.64 -8.23 -6.96
C ILE A 273 -6.26 -7.78 -6.48
N PRO A 274 -6.02 -6.46 -6.31
CA PRO A 274 -4.90 -5.94 -5.53
C PRO A 274 -5.12 -6.17 -4.03
N GLN A 275 -4.15 -6.75 -3.35
CA GLN A 275 -4.32 -7.24 -1.98
C GLN A 275 -3.01 -7.31 -1.19
N HIS A 276 -3.13 -7.40 0.14
CA HIS A 276 -2.04 -7.70 1.07
C HIS A 276 -2.27 -9.03 1.79
N GLY A 277 -2.37 -10.10 1.00
CA GLY A 277 -2.58 -11.45 1.52
C GLY A 277 -1.42 -11.91 2.40
N ALA A 278 -1.72 -12.58 3.51
CA ALA A 278 -0.77 -13.01 4.54
C ALA A 278 0.08 -11.86 5.12
N GLY A 279 -0.26 -10.59 4.85
CA GLY A 279 0.59 -9.47 5.19
C GLY A 279 1.80 -9.25 4.31
N ASN A 280 1.87 -9.94 3.19
CA ASN A 280 2.91 -9.71 2.21
C ASN A 280 2.86 -8.27 1.67
N PRO A 281 3.97 -7.81 1.07
CA PRO A 281 3.95 -6.66 0.16
C PRO A 281 2.84 -6.82 -0.87
N LYS A 282 2.35 -5.71 -1.43
CA LYS A 282 1.18 -5.71 -2.31
C LYS A 282 1.35 -6.69 -3.47
N GLU A 283 0.38 -7.59 -3.60
CA GLU A 283 0.27 -8.59 -4.66
C GLU A 283 -0.96 -8.33 -5.53
N LEU A 284 -0.93 -8.82 -6.78
CA LEU A 284 -2.10 -8.86 -7.66
C LEU A 284 -2.49 -10.31 -7.95
N ALA A 285 -3.79 -10.60 -7.85
CA ALA A 285 -4.42 -11.77 -8.49
C ALA A 285 -5.03 -11.33 -9.83
N ILE A 286 -4.46 -11.80 -10.94
CA ILE A 286 -4.95 -11.58 -12.32
C ILE A 286 -5.23 -12.92 -13.00
N GLU A 287 -4.36 -13.90 -12.78
CA GLU A 287 -4.48 -15.26 -13.29
C GLU A 287 -5.31 -16.13 -12.31
N SER A 288 -5.90 -17.20 -12.84
CA SER A 288 -6.60 -18.22 -12.05
C SER A 288 -6.54 -19.55 -12.81
N ASP A 289 -5.89 -20.55 -12.23
CA ASP A 289 -5.77 -21.89 -12.82
C ASP A 289 -7.10 -22.65 -12.87
N GLN A 290 -8.07 -22.26 -12.04
CA GLN A 290 -9.41 -22.85 -12.00
C GLN A 290 -10.29 -22.41 -13.18
N ASN A 291 -9.92 -21.32 -13.84
CA ASN A 291 -10.70 -20.75 -14.91
C ASN A 291 -10.16 -21.17 -16.29
N GLY A 292 -11.05 -21.60 -17.18
CA GLY A 292 -10.65 -22.08 -18.52
C GLY A 292 -9.97 -21.02 -19.40
N SER A 293 -10.12 -19.73 -19.06
CA SER A 293 -9.41 -18.60 -19.67
C SER A 293 -7.99 -18.40 -19.14
N GLY A 294 -7.64 -19.02 -18.00
CA GLY A 294 -6.44 -18.75 -17.21
C GLY A 294 -6.48 -17.42 -16.45
N LEU A 295 -7.60 -16.70 -16.51
CA LEU A 295 -7.76 -15.37 -15.93
C LEU A 295 -8.87 -15.35 -14.88
N CYS A 296 -8.68 -14.48 -13.90
CA CYS A 296 -9.67 -14.09 -12.93
C CYS A 296 -10.96 -13.57 -13.58
N GLN A 297 -12.10 -14.11 -13.13
CA GLN A 297 -13.43 -13.71 -13.58
C GLN A 297 -14.46 -13.88 -12.46
N ILE A 298 -15.65 -13.31 -12.64
CA ILE A 298 -16.82 -13.60 -11.80
C ILE A 298 -17.33 -15.01 -12.12
N ASP A 299 -17.31 -15.91 -11.14
CA ASP A 299 -17.73 -17.30 -11.27
C ASP A 299 -19.15 -17.54 -10.72
N VAL A 300 -19.58 -16.71 -9.76
CA VAL A 300 -20.98 -16.64 -9.32
C VAL A 300 -21.44 -15.19 -9.21
N ALA A 301 -22.34 -14.79 -10.11
CA ALA A 301 -22.86 -13.42 -10.19
C ALA A 301 -23.60 -12.96 -8.92
N SER A 302 -24.29 -13.88 -8.24
CA SER A 302 -24.97 -13.58 -6.98
C SER A 302 -25.03 -14.79 -6.07
N THR A 303 -24.57 -14.63 -4.84
CA THR A 303 -24.59 -15.66 -3.79
C THR A 303 -24.89 -15.02 -2.42
N ASN A 304 -25.17 -15.85 -1.43
CA ASN A 304 -25.33 -15.38 -0.06
C ASN A 304 -23.95 -15.15 0.55
N GLY A 305 -23.79 -14.02 1.26
CA GLY A 305 -22.68 -13.79 2.18
C GLY A 305 -23.19 -13.88 3.61
N ARG A 306 -22.87 -12.88 4.44
CA ARG A 306 -23.53 -12.70 5.75
C ARG A 306 -25.01 -12.30 5.61
N GLY A 307 -25.38 -11.75 4.46
CA GLY A 307 -26.76 -11.51 4.06
C GLY A 307 -27.17 -12.32 2.83
N THR A 308 -28.47 -12.26 2.53
CA THR A 308 -29.06 -12.95 1.38
C THR A 308 -28.75 -12.22 0.07
N HIS A 309 -28.16 -12.90 -0.91
CA HIS A 309 -27.76 -12.35 -2.22
C HIS A 309 -26.91 -11.06 -2.13
N THR A 310 -26.11 -10.92 -1.08
CA THR A 310 -25.24 -9.75 -0.86
C THR A 310 -23.95 -9.82 -1.67
N ASP A 311 -23.56 -11.02 -2.10
CA ASP A 311 -22.22 -11.32 -2.54
C ASP A 311 -22.18 -11.76 -4.01
N THR A 312 -20.98 -11.73 -4.56
CA THR A 312 -20.57 -12.41 -5.78
C THR A 312 -19.34 -13.24 -5.47
N GLY A 313 -19.10 -14.30 -6.24
CA GLY A 313 -17.95 -15.16 -6.05
C GLY A 313 -17.06 -15.29 -7.29
N TYR A 314 -15.85 -15.76 -7.03
CA TYR A 314 -14.76 -15.93 -7.99
C TYR A 314 -13.73 -16.94 -7.48
N LEU A 315 -12.96 -17.49 -8.41
CA LEU A 315 -11.86 -18.43 -8.15
C LEU A 315 -10.49 -17.77 -8.24
N CYS A 316 -10.43 -16.44 -8.10
CA CYS A 316 -9.19 -15.69 -7.91
C CYS A 316 -8.59 -15.97 -6.56
N ASP A 317 -7.29 -16.20 -6.51
CA ASP A 317 -6.58 -16.43 -5.25
C ASP A 317 -6.64 -15.23 -4.30
N THR A 318 -6.97 -15.55 -3.06
CA THR A 318 -6.78 -14.67 -1.91
C THR A 318 -6.24 -15.50 -0.74
N ILE A 319 -6.00 -14.87 0.42
CA ILE A 319 -5.65 -15.58 1.66
C ILE A 319 -6.01 -14.68 2.84
N GLY A 320 -5.90 -15.19 4.07
CA GLY A 320 -6.06 -14.37 5.26
C GLY A 320 -5.25 -13.05 5.16
N GLY A 321 -5.90 -11.91 5.37
CA GLY A 321 -5.30 -10.56 5.24
C GLY A 321 -5.71 -9.84 3.96
N SER A 322 -6.21 -10.58 2.96
CA SER A 322 -6.83 -10.03 1.77
C SER A 322 -8.20 -9.40 2.04
N SER A 323 -8.83 -9.69 3.19
CA SER A 323 -10.06 -9.04 3.64
C SER A 323 -10.02 -7.52 3.45
N GLY A 324 -11.02 -6.97 2.79
CA GLY A 324 -11.16 -5.54 2.50
C GLY A 324 -10.54 -5.13 1.17
N SER A 325 -9.91 -6.06 0.44
CA SER A 325 -9.39 -5.79 -0.91
C SER A 325 -10.51 -5.44 -1.88
N PRO A 326 -10.30 -4.48 -2.78
CA PRO A 326 -11.25 -4.21 -3.85
C PRO A 326 -11.16 -5.31 -4.90
N VAL A 327 -12.32 -5.79 -5.36
CA VAL A 327 -12.42 -6.62 -6.56
C VAL A 327 -12.67 -5.68 -7.73
N LEU A 328 -11.68 -5.53 -8.61
CA LEU A 328 -11.71 -4.55 -9.70
C LEU A 328 -12.16 -5.21 -11.00
N ASN A 329 -13.10 -4.59 -11.71
CA ASN A 329 -13.51 -5.05 -13.04
C ASN A 329 -12.45 -4.68 -14.08
N THR A 330 -12.00 -5.65 -14.87
CA THR A 330 -10.93 -5.46 -15.86
C THR A 330 -11.30 -4.45 -16.96
N SER A 331 -12.59 -4.26 -17.24
CA SER A 331 -13.04 -3.37 -18.32
C SER A 331 -12.96 -1.87 -17.97
N ASN A 332 -13.05 -1.52 -16.68
CA ASN A 332 -13.15 -0.13 -16.24
C ASN A 332 -12.32 0.21 -14.99
N ASN A 333 -11.64 -0.77 -14.38
CA ASN A 333 -10.82 -0.64 -13.17
C ASN A 333 -11.56 -0.13 -11.92
N LYS A 334 -12.89 -0.22 -11.92
CA LYS A 334 -13.72 0.16 -10.77
C LYS A 334 -14.00 -1.04 -9.89
N ALA A 335 -14.14 -0.78 -8.59
CA ALA A 335 -14.51 -1.81 -7.63
C ALA A 335 -15.95 -2.25 -7.88
N ILE A 336 -16.15 -3.54 -8.18
CA ILE A 336 -17.46 -4.18 -8.35
C ILE A 336 -17.88 -4.95 -7.10
N ALA A 337 -16.91 -5.39 -6.28
CA ALA A 337 -17.14 -6.02 -4.99
C ALA A 337 -16.01 -5.70 -3.98
N LEU A 338 -16.28 -5.99 -2.71
CA LEU A 338 -15.34 -5.89 -1.59
C LEU A 338 -15.06 -7.30 -1.04
N HIS A 339 -13.86 -7.82 -1.22
CA HIS A 339 -13.50 -9.18 -0.78
C HIS A 339 -13.62 -9.33 0.74
N HIS A 340 -14.24 -10.42 1.23
CA HIS A 340 -14.32 -10.70 2.67
C HIS A 340 -14.39 -12.19 3.05
N PHE A 341 -14.76 -13.07 2.11
CA PHE A 341 -14.90 -14.51 2.37
C PHE A 341 -13.99 -15.32 1.47
N GLY A 342 -13.42 -16.36 2.07
CA GLY A 342 -12.62 -17.37 1.39
C GLY A 342 -13.22 -18.76 1.52
N GLY A 343 -12.55 -19.74 0.90
CA GLY A 343 -12.99 -21.14 0.93
C GLY A 343 -13.18 -21.77 -0.44
N CYS A 344 -12.80 -21.06 -1.52
CA CYS A 344 -12.81 -21.53 -2.90
C CYS A 344 -14.10 -22.28 -3.28
N GLU A 345 -15.17 -21.56 -3.63
CA GLU A 345 -15.17 -20.19 -4.15
C GLU A 345 -14.92 -19.06 -3.12
N ASN A 346 -14.12 -18.06 -3.50
CA ASN A 346 -13.92 -16.83 -2.73
C ASN A 346 -15.05 -15.84 -3.03
N GLN A 347 -15.41 -14.98 -2.09
CA GLN A 347 -16.56 -14.08 -2.23
C GLN A 347 -16.26 -12.65 -1.79
N GLY A 348 -16.96 -11.72 -2.44
CA GLY A 348 -16.96 -10.30 -2.09
C GLY A 348 -18.36 -9.73 -2.06
N VAL A 349 -18.60 -8.81 -1.11
CA VAL A 349 -19.86 -8.08 -1.01
C VAL A 349 -19.98 -7.13 -2.19
N LYS A 350 -21.12 -7.16 -2.88
CA LYS A 350 -21.34 -6.37 -4.09
C LYS A 350 -21.40 -4.88 -3.78
N ILE A 351 -20.70 -4.07 -4.59
CA ILE A 351 -20.76 -2.61 -4.46
C ILE A 351 -22.16 -2.07 -4.73
N SER A 352 -22.98 -2.75 -5.54
CA SER A 352 -24.41 -2.45 -5.69
C SER A 352 -25.21 -2.49 -4.38
N LYS A 353 -24.73 -3.23 -3.36
CA LYS A 353 -25.34 -3.32 -2.01
C LYS A 353 -24.74 -2.32 -1.03
N ILE A 354 -23.44 -2.06 -1.14
CA ILE A 354 -22.74 -1.10 -0.28
C ILE A 354 -23.08 0.35 -0.67
N TRP A 355 -23.10 0.66 -1.97
CA TRP A 355 -23.28 2.04 -2.46
C TRP A 355 -24.48 2.78 -1.85
N PRO A 356 -25.70 2.19 -1.79
CA PRO A 356 -26.85 2.86 -1.16
C PRO A 356 -26.62 3.27 0.30
N GLN A 357 -25.76 2.56 1.04
CA GLN A 357 -25.47 2.86 2.45
C GLN A 357 -24.51 4.05 2.61
N VAL A 358 -23.69 4.33 1.60
CA VAL A 358 -22.62 5.33 1.69
C VAL A 358 -22.81 6.51 0.75
N ALA A 359 -23.80 6.48 -0.15
CA ALA A 359 -23.95 7.45 -1.24
C ALA A 359 -23.96 8.91 -0.75
N THR A 360 -24.53 9.18 0.41
CA THR A 360 -24.60 10.52 1.00
C THR A 360 -23.23 11.10 1.34
N PHE A 361 -22.24 10.27 1.68
CA PHE A 361 -20.86 10.71 1.90
C PHE A 361 -20.15 11.15 0.61
N PHE A 362 -20.71 10.81 -0.55
CA PHE A 362 -20.19 11.15 -1.87
C PHE A 362 -21.12 12.10 -2.64
N ASN A 363 -21.96 12.86 -1.93
CA ASN A 363 -22.96 13.75 -2.55
C ASN A 363 -23.86 13.02 -3.57
N ASN A 364 -24.15 11.74 -3.31
CA ASN A 364 -24.88 10.83 -4.20
C ASN A 364 -24.27 10.66 -5.60
N THR A 365 -22.99 10.98 -5.77
CA THR A 365 -22.25 10.84 -7.03
C THR A 365 -21.31 9.66 -6.92
N LEU A 366 -21.50 8.66 -7.79
CA LEU A 366 -20.67 7.46 -7.81
C LEU A 366 -19.23 7.84 -8.18
N PRO A 367 -18.21 7.50 -7.36
CA PRO A 367 -16.81 7.80 -7.68
C PRO A 367 -16.36 7.12 -8.97
N ASP A 368 -15.75 7.89 -9.89
CA ASP A 368 -15.28 7.36 -11.18
C ASP A 368 -13.90 6.70 -11.09
N GLY A 369 -13.12 7.05 -10.07
CA GLY A 369 -11.74 6.63 -9.90
C GLY A 369 -10.76 7.56 -10.62
N SER A 370 -9.60 7.75 -10.01
CA SER A 370 -8.47 8.43 -10.62
C SER A 370 -7.23 7.95 -9.92
N VAL A 371 -6.58 6.95 -10.51
CA VAL A 371 -5.16 6.81 -10.30
C VAL A 371 -4.53 7.85 -11.20
N VAL A 372 -4.25 9.01 -10.60
CA VAL A 372 -3.37 9.98 -11.24
C VAL A 372 -2.14 9.15 -11.59
N GLN A 373 -1.94 8.87 -12.88
CA GLN A 373 -0.57 8.75 -13.34
C GLN A 373 -0.01 10.13 -13.08
N THR A 374 0.50 10.34 -11.87
CA THR A 374 1.77 11.00 -11.79
C THR A 374 2.70 9.92 -12.31
N PRO A 375 3.13 9.94 -13.60
CA PRO A 375 4.51 9.56 -13.82
C PRO A 375 5.28 10.31 -12.74
N PRO A 376 6.10 9.61 -11.93
CA PRO A 376 6.66 10.12 -10.66
C PRO A 376 6.93 11.59 -10.84
N SER A 377 6.15 12.47 -10.17
CA SER A 377 5.90 13.84 -10.67
C SER A 377 7.18 14.40 -11.23
N ILE A 378 7.31 14.45 -12.56
CA ILE A 378 8.62 14.67 -13.17
C ILE A 378 9.04 16.05 -12.71
N GLN A 379 10.00 16.10 -11.79
CA GLN A 379 10.24 17.30 -11.02
C GLN A 379 10.72 18.37 -11.98
N GLU A 380 10.09 19.54 -11.93
CA GLU A 380 10.46 20.62 -12.85
C GLU A 380 11.84 21.17 -12.47
N LEU A 381 12.75 21.14 -13.44
CA LEU A 381 14.06 21.76 -13.36
C LEU A 381 13.96 23.17 -13.96
N ILE A 382 13.79 24.17 -13.09
CA ILE A 382 13.65 25.57 -13.50
C ILE A 382 15.06 26.15 -13.79
N PRO A 383 15.30 26.74 -14.97
CA PRO A 383 16.59 27.35 -15.27
C PRO A 383 17.00 28.40 -14.22
N GLY A 384 18.24 28.32 -13.75
CA GLY A 384 18.78 29.15 -12.68
C GLY A 384 18.46 28.68 -11.25
N LYS A 385 17.66 27.62 -11.07
CA LYS A 385 17.35 27.02 -9.76
C LYS A 385 17.82 25.56 -9.73
N ALA A 386 18.98 25.33 -9.13
CA ALA A 386 19.54 23.99 -8.98
C ALA A 386 18.73 23.15 -7.97
N ILE A 387 18.76 21.83 -8.16
CA ILE A 387 18.31 20.83 -7.19
C ILE A 387 19.56 20.19 -6.59
N THR A 388 19.67 20.16 -5.27
CA THR A 388 20.85 19.67 -4.53
C THR A 388 20.54 18.37 -3.78
N ASP A 389 21.58 17.76 -3.21
CA ASP A 389 21.49 16.64 -2.27
C ASP A 389 20.78 15.39 -2.83
N ILE A 390 20.86 15.19 -4.15
CA ILE A 390 20.24 14.04 -4.83
C ILE A 390 21.02 12.78 -4.48
N THR A 391 20.29 11.73 -4.10
CA THR A 391 20.81 10.40 -3.76
C THR A 391 19.98 9.35 -4.46
N LEU A 392 20.63 8.41 -5.16
CA LEU A 392 20.00 7.27 -5.82
C LEU A 392 20.86 6.02 -5.67
N ASN A 393 20.24 4.85 -5.54
CA ASN A 393 20.91 3.55 -5.51
C ASN A 393 21.21 3.04 -6.92
N LYS A 394 22.23 2.19 -7.08
CA LYS A 394 22.59 1.57 -8.37
C LYS A 394 21.36 1.01 -9.10
N GLY A 395 21.15 1.48 -10.33
CA GLY A 395 20.04 1.07 -11.19
C GLY A 395 18.80 1.96 -11.11
N GLU A 396 18.65 2.76 -10.06
CA GLU A 396 17.56 3.72 -9.91
C GLU A 396 17.69 4.90 -10.90
N GLN A 397 16.55 5.52 -11.18
CA GLN A 397 16.42 6.63 -12.11
C GLN A 397 15.55 7.72 -11.50
N MET A 398 15.92 8.97 -11.73
CA MET A 398 15.12 10.16 -11.47
C MET A 398 14.83 10.87 -12.79
N MET A 399 13.56 11.21 -13.02
CA MET A 399 13.14 11.96 -14.20
C MET A 399 12.83 13.41 -13.82
N LEU A 400 13.34 14.36 -14.59
CA LEU A 400 13.15 15.80 -14.47
C LEU A 400 12.67 16.39 -15.81
N VAL A 401 12.06 17.57 -15.77
CA VAL A 401 11.59 18.27 -16.98
C VAL A 401 11.89 19.76 -16.92
N VAL A 402 12.38 20.32 -18.01
CA VAL A 402 12.34 21.76 -18.25
C VAL A 402 11.16 22.03 -19.19
N LYS A 403 10.14 22.73 -18.71
CA LYS A 403 8.94 23.02 -19.50
C LYS A 403 9.28 23.86 -20.73
N ALA A 404 8.62 23.61 -21.86
CA ALA A 404 8.81 24.34 -23.11
C ALA A 404 8.73 25.86 -22.91
N ALA A 405 7.79 26.32 -22.06
CA ALA A 405 7.62 27.73 -21.70
C ALA A 405 8.83 28.36 -21.01
N ASN A 406 9.67 27.56 -20.35
CA ASN A 406 10.87 27.97 -19.64
C ASN A 406 12.15 27.79 -20.48
N ARG A 407 12.04 27.38 -21.75
CA ARG A 407 13.17 27.26 -22.70
C ARG A 407 13.31 28.53 -23.54
N THR A 408 13.74 29.64 -22.94
CA THR A 408 13.82 30.95 -23.64
C THR A 408 15.12 31.19 -24.41
N SER A 409 16.16 30.38 -24.17
CA SER A 409 17.41 30.35 -24.95
C SER A 409 18.01 28.93 -24.91
N PRO A 410 19.09 28.62 -25.65
CA PRO A 410 19.81 27.36 -25.48
C PRO A 410 20.16 27.09 -24.02
N LEU A 411 20.01 25.82 -23.61
CA LEU A 411 20.21 25.38 -22.23
C LEU A 411 21.43 24.48 -22.10
N THR A 412 22.13 24.59 -20.98
CA THR A 412 23.09 23.59 -20.52
C THR A 412 22.52 22.93 -19.27
N ILE A 413 22.34 21.61 -19.32
CA ILE A 413 22.03 20.77 -18.16
C ILE A 413 23.34 20.21 -17.64
N ALA A 414 23.62 20.40 -16.35
CA ALA A 414 24.85 19.93 -15.73
C ALA A 414 24.58 19.28 -14.38
N ILE A 415 25.29 18.19 -14.11
CA ILE A 415 25.45 17.61 -12.78
C ILE A 415 26.86 17.83 -12.27
N ASP A 416 26.98 18.02 -10.96
CA ASP A 416 28.25 18.09 -10.24
C ASP A 416 28.07 17.63 -8.78
N SER A 417 29.17 17.66 -8.01
CA SER A 417 29.21 17.38 -6.57
C SER A 417 28.91 15.92 -6.20
N GLY A 418 28.94 15.62 -4.89
CA GLY A 418 28.59 14.32 -4.34
C GLY A 418 29.65 13.23 -4.52
N THR A 419 29.26 11.99 -4.22
CA THR A 419 30.04 10.76 -4.41
C THR A 419 29.28 9.77 -5.29
N GLY A 420 29.93 8.74 -5.83
CA GLY A 420 29.29 7.73 -6.68
C GLY A 420 29.38 8.04 -8.19
N ASP A 421 28.45 7.50 -8.97
CA ASP A 421 28.44 7.61 -10.44
C ASP A 421 27.02 7.81 -10.99
N ALA A 422 26.67 9.08 -11.24
CA ALA A 422 25.42 9.50 -11.85
C ALA A 422 25.60 9.72 -13.37
N ASP A 423 24.83 9.01 -14.18
CA ASP A 423 24.76 9.22 -15.63
C ASP A 423 23.62 10.20 -15.98
N LEU A 424 23.91 11.16 -16.84
CA LEU A 424 22.98 12.15 -17.39
C LEU A 424 22.49 11.77 -18.79
N TYR A 425 21.17 11.77 -18.98
CA TYR A 425 20.53 11.62 -20.27
C TYR A 425 19.55 12.76 -20.51
N VAL A 426 19.57 13.35 -21.70
CA VAL A 426 18.70 14.49 -22.05
C VAL A 426 18.02 14.22 -23.39
N ARG A 427 16.73 14.53 -23.49
CA ARG A 427 15.95 14.41 -24.74
C ARG A 427 14.79 15.40 -24.79
N SER A 428 14.59 16.04 -25.95
CA SER A 428 13.45 16.93 -26.18
C SER A 428 12.23 16.17 -26.71
N GLY A 429 11.03 16.56 -26.29
CA GLY A 429 9.75 16.05 -26.80
C GLY A 429 9.31 14.68 -26.26
N ALA A 430 10.22 13.91 -25.66
CA ALA A 430 9.94 12.62 -25.04
C ALA A 430 10.97 12.29 -23.95
N GLU A 431 10.60 11.41 -23.02
CA GLU A 431 11.52 10.88 -22.00
C GLU A 431 12.71 10.15 -22.64
N PRO A 432 13.94 10.39 -22.16
CA PRO A 432 15.11 9.64 -22.59
C PRO A 432 15.08 8.21 -22.04
N THR A 433 15.62 7.27 -22.81
CA THR A 433 15.94 5.91 -22.35
C THR A 433 17.44 5.68 -22.45
N THR A 434 17.92 4.53 -21.97
CA THR A 434 19.34 4.15 -22.15
C THR A 434 19.74 3.91 -23.61
N SER A 435 18.77 3.82 -24.53
CA SER A 435 18.97 3.61 -25.96
C SER A 435 18.48 4.76 -26.85
N ALA A 436 17.68 5.68 -26.32
CA ALA A 436 17.11 6.81 -27.05
C ALA A 436 17.26 8.12 -26.24
N TYR A 437 18.21 8.96 -26.64
CA TYR A 437 18.52 10.24 -26.02
C TYR A 437 19.08 11.20 -27.07
N ASP A 438 18.96 12.51 -26.84
CA ASP A 438 19.62 13.52 -27.66
C ASP A 438 21.06 13.75 -27.20
N CYS A 439 21.31 13.64 -25.89
CA CYS A 439 22.65 13.81 -25.31
C CYS A 439 22.86 12.88 -24.10
N ARG A 440 24.07 12.30 -24.04
CA ARG A 440 24.66 11.58 -22.90
C ARG A 440 26.18 11.80 -22.93
N PRO A 441 26.84 12.29 -21.86
CA PRO A 441 28.26 12.67 -21.90
C PRO A 441 29.28 11.53 -21.85
N TYR A 442 28.88 10.31 -21.48
CA TYR A 442 29.75 9.13 -21.38
C TYR A 442 30.97 9.33 -20.46
N ARG A 443 30.78 9.99 -19.31
CA ARG A 443 31.84 10.17 -18.32
C ARG A 443 31.58 9.25 -17.14
N SER A 444 32.64 9.01 -16.38
CA SER A 444 32.55 8.35 -15.07
C SER A 444 32.50 9.40 -13.98
N GLY A 445 31.64 9.22 -12.99
CA GLY A 445 31.46 10.15 -11.87
C GLY A 445 30.40 11.21 -12.16
N ASN A 446 30.24 12.15 -11.23
CA ASN A 446 29.08 13.05 -11.22
C ASN A 446 29.24 14.34 -12.03
N ASP A 447 30.40 14.58 -12.67
CA ASP A 447 30.69 15.81 -13.42
C ASP A 447 30.35 15.65 -14.92
N GLU A 448 29.06 15.71 -15.23
CA GLU A 448 28.51 15.56 -16.59
C GLU A 448 27.72 16.79 -17.05
N SER A 449 27.74 17.07 -18.35
CA SER A 449 26.95 18.18 -18.92
C SER A 449 26.46 17.90 -20.34
N CYS A 450 25.24 18.37 -20.64
CA CYS A 450 24.57 18.24 -21.93
C CYS A 450 23.97 19.57 -22.37
N SER A 451 24.24 19.98 -23.61
CA SER A 451 23.62 21.15 -24.22
C SER A 451 22.34 20.78 -24.98
N ALA A 452 21.29 21.57 -24.80
CA ALA A 452 20.02 21.42 -25.48
C ALA A 452 19.68 22.69 -26.27
N SER A 453 19.40 22.54 -27.57
CA SER A 453 18.93 23.64 -28.42
C SER A 453 17.52 24.09 -28.00
N ILE A 454 17.15 25.32 -28.35
CA ILE A 454 15.78 25.82 -28.13
C ILE A 454 14.79 25.10 -29.05
N ARG A 455 13.70 24.57 -28.49
CA ARG A 455 12.60 23.90 -29.20
C ARG A 455 11.28 24.15 -28.47
N SER A 456 10.17 24.13 -29.18
CA SER A 456 8.81 24.35 -28.65
C SER A 456 8.21 23.11 -27.99
N GLU A 457 9.04 22.30 -27.33
CA GLU A 457 8.67 21.03 -26.68
C GLU A 457 9.34 20.93 -25.31
N ASP A 458 8.80 20.10 -24.41
CA ASP A 458 9.41 19.89 -23.10
C ASP A 458 10.79 19.22 -23.25
N LEU A 459 11.74 19.57 -22.37
CA LEU A 459 13.04 18.92 -22.29
C LEU A 459 13.04 17.95 -21.12
N TYR A 460 13.13 16.66 -21.39
CA TYR A 460 13.20 15.63 -20.36
C TYR A 460 14.66 15.31 -20.04
N VAL A 461 14.93 15.12 -18.75
CA VAL A 461 16.25 14.84 -18.21
C VAL A 461 16.14 13.64 -17.29
N MET A 462 16.91 12.58 -17.55
CA MET A 462 17.00 11.42 -16.67
C MET A 462 18.38 11.40 -16.03
N LEU A 463 18.40 11.30 -14.69
CA LEU A 463 19.56 10.89 -13.93
C LEU A 463 19.45 9.40 -13.64
N ARG A 464 20.50 8.64 -13.93
CA ARG A 464 20.55 7.20 -13.69
C ARG A 464 21.77 6.87 -12.84
N ALA A 465 21.58 6.15 -11.76
CA ALA A 465 22.68 5.67 -10.94
C ALA A 465 23.39 4.49 -11.61
N TYR A 466 24.52 4.73 -12.29
CA TYR A 466 25.38 3.65 -12.78
C TYR A 466 26.00 2.86 -11.60
N SER A 467 26.38 3.60 -10.57
CA SER A 467 26.59 3.10 -9.20
C SER A 467 25.83 4.00 -8.22
N SER A 468 25.57 3.54 -7.00
CA SER A 468 24.88 4.36 -6.00
C SER A 468 25.62 5.67 -5.78
N PHE A 469 24.91 6.80 -5.77
CA PHE A 469 25.48 8.13 -5.59
C PHE A 469 24.71 8.92 -4.53
N SER A 470 25.37 9.90 -3.91
CA SER A 470 24.76 10.79 -2.91
C SER A 470 25.36 12.19 -2.96
N GLY A 471 24.54 13.21 -2.67
CA GLY A 471 24.98 14.60 -2.63
C GLY A 471 25.14 15.26 -4.01
N VAL A 472 24.58 14.67 -5.07
CA VAL A 472 24.67 15.21 -6.43
C VAL A 472 23.77 16.44 -6.57
N LYS A 473 24.26 17.45 -7.28
CA LYS A 473 23.49 18.63 -7.66
C LYS A 473 23.28 18.63 -9.16
N ILE A 474 22.06 18.95 -9.59
CA ILE A 474 21.71 19.19 -11.01
C ILE A 474 21.26 20.63 -11.22
N SER A 475 21.64 21.22 -12.34
CA SER A 475 21.29 22.58 -12.73
C SER A 475 20.98 22.70 -14.22
N ALA A 476 20.11 23.66 -14.55
CA ALA A 476 19.86 24.10 -15.92
C ALA A 476 20.25 25.58 -16.04
N THR A 477 21.10 25.91 -17.01
CA THR A 477 21.56 27.29 -17.23
C THR A 477 21.27 27.72 -18.66
N GLN A 478 20.67 28.90 -18.81
CA GLN A 478 20.40 29.53 -20.10
C GLN A 478 21.59 30.38 -20.53
N HIS A 479 21.90 30.38 -21.83
CA HIS A 479 22.96 31.19 -22.43
C HIS A 479 22.53 31.87 -23.73
#